data_AF-A0A059F3J4-F1
#
_entry.id   AF-A0A059F3J4-F1
#
_cell.length_a   1.000
_cell.length_b   1.000
_cell.length_c   1.000
_cell.angle_alpha   90.00
_cell.angle_beta   90.00
_cell.angle_gamma   90.00
#
_symmetry.space_group_name_H-M   'P 1'
#
loop_
_entity.id
_entity.type
_entity.pdbx_description
1 polymer ?
#
loop_
_entity_poly.entity_id
_entity_poly.type
_entity_poly.pdbx_seq_one_letter_code
_entity_poly.pdbx_strand_id
1 'polypeptide(L)'
;MSNQIKRKKLKNNTTTDINKIIKTVIQSEDTSVLPNDNYISIKDEYVQPLIEVIIKNLKSVSTHEKIRLLRIVKLLLNKIKILKNIESINNNLLENVIDYKKLMFLKGKILYMKNCLINEENEPENVRD
;
A
#
# COMPACT_ATOMS: atom_id res chain seq x y z
N MET A 1 43.69 43.22 0.57
CA MET A 1 42.24 43.03 0.85
C MET A 1 41.79 41.79 0.11
N SER A 2 41.39 40.72 0.81
CA SER A 2 40.99 39.46 0.18
C SER A 2 39.51 39.49 -0.20
N ASN A 3 39.22 39.44 -1.50
CA ASN A 3 37.88 39.21 -2.02
C ASN A 3 37.54 37.72 -1.85
N GLN A 4 37.03 37.34 -0.68
CA GLN A 4 36.35 36.06 -0.52
C GLN A 4 34.99 36.14 -1.21
N ILE A 5 34.93 35.65 -2.45
CA ILE A 5 33.70 35.31 -3.15
C ILE A 5 32.96 34.29 -2.27
N LYS A 6 31.94 34.76 -1.53
CA LYS A 6 30.98 33.90 -0.87
C LYS A 6 30.31 33.04 -1.94
N ARG A 7 30.81 31.80 -2.11
CA ARG A 7 30.08 30.72 -2.77
C ARG A 7 28.73 30.59 -2.08
N LYS A 8 27.67 31.16 -2.67
CA LYS A 8 26.29 30.75 -2.38
C LYS A 8 26.23 29.26 -2.71
N LYS A 9 26.20 28.41 -1.68
CA LYS A 9 25.75 27.02 -1.86
C LYS A 9 24.36 27.11 -2.48
N LEU A 10 24.21 26.66 -3.73
CA LEU A 10 22.90 26.35 -4.28
C LEU A 10 22.26 25.35 -3.32
N LYS A 11 21.30 25.81 -2.52
CA LYS A 11 20.37 24.92 -1.82
C LYS A 11 19.50 24.33 -2.92
N ASN A 12 19.67 23.05 -3.20
CA ASN A 12 18.73 22.30 -4.03
C ASN A 12 17.35 22.38 -3.37
N ASN A 13 16.46 23.20 -3.94
CA ASN A 13 15.08 23.43 -3.54
C ASN A 13 14.15 22.25 -3.96
N THR A 14 14.54 21.02 -3.67
CA THR A 14 13.77 19.81 -4.04
C THR A 14 13.30 18.99 -2.84
N THR A 15 13.22 19.58 -1.64
CA THR A 15 12.44 19.00 -0.55
C THR A 15 11.03 19.55 -0.62
N THR A 16 10.18 18.95 -1.46
CA THR A 16 8.73 19.13 -1.36
C THR A 16 8.33 18.77 0.07
N ASP A 17 7.81 19.74 0.81
CA ASP A 17 7.51 19.60 2.22
C ASP A 17 6.48 18.47 2.41
N ILE A 18 6.91 17.35 3.01
CA ILE A 18 6.11 16.13 3.20
C ILE A 18 4.76 16.44 3.88
N ASN A 19 4.75 17.43 4.78
CA ASN A 19 3.55 17.84 5.49
C ASN A 19 2.54 18.54 4.56
N LYS A 20 3.01 19.24 3.52
CA LYS A 20 2.12 19.83 2.50
C LYS A 20 1.48 18.73 1.65
N ILE A 21 2.27 17.74 1.23
CA ILE A 21 1.77 16.60 0.45
C ILE A 21 0.70 15.87 1.26
N ILE A 22 0.98 15.55 2.53
CA ILE A 22 0.04 14.85 3.39
C ILE A 22 -1.23 15.66 3.62
N LYS A 23 -1.11 16.97 3.85
CA LYS A 23 -2.27 17.85 3.97
C LYS A 23 -3.14 17.79 2.72
N THR A 24 -2.52 17.81 1.53
CA THR A 24 -3.25 17.65 0.26
C THR A 24 -3.92 16.29 0.17
N VAL A 25 -3.23 15.19 0.50
CA VAL A 25 -3.81 13.84 0.51
C VAL A 25 -5.00 13.72 1.46
N ILE A 26 -4.92 14.31 2.65
CA ILE A 26 -6.04 14.31 3.60
C ILE A 26 -7.24 15.09 3.04
N GLN A 27 -7.00 16.17 2.30
CA GLN A 27 -8.05 17.01 1.72
C GLN A 27 -8.67 16.41 0.45
N SER A 28 -7.86 15.80 -0.42
CA SER A 28 -8.31 15.21 -1.68
C SER A 28 -8.73 13.75 -1.55
N GLU A 29 -8.40 13.11 -0.43
CA GLU A 29 -8.49 11.66 -0.19
C GLU A 29 -7.73 10.79 -1.22
N ASP A 30 -6.87 11.39 -2.04
CA ASP A 30 -6.10 10.70 -3.08
C ASP A 30 -4.75 10.22 -2.53
N THR A 31 -4.60 8.90 -2.38
CA THR A 31 -3.41 8.27 -1.83
C THR A 31 -2.30 8.01 -2.86
N SER A 32 -2.56 8.21 -4.15
CA SER A 32 -1.62 7.91 -5.24
C SER A 32 -0.35 8.77 -5.19
N VAL A 33 -0.47 10.00 -4.67
CA VAL A 33 0.62 10.97 -4.56
C VAL A 33 1.47 10.79 -3.30
N LEU A 34 1.15 9.81 -2.44
CA LEU A 34 1.95 9.53 -1.25
C LEU A 34 3.33 9.00 -1.65
N PRO A 35 4.43 9.57 -1.13
CA PRO A 35 5.76 9.04 -1.37
C PRO A 35 5.93 7.68 -0.69
N ASN A 36 6.80 6.81 -1.23
CA ASN A 36 6.98 5.48 -0.66
C ASN A 36 7.73 5.49 0.68
N ASP A 37 8.63 6.46 0.85
CA ASP A 37 9.53 6.56 1.99
C ASP A 37 9.60 8.00 2.49
N ASN A 38 10.11 8.17 3.72
CA ASN A 38 10.31 9.45 4.42
C ASN A 38 9.10 10.04 5.16
N TYR A 39 8.61 9.28 6.14
CA TYR A 39 7.53 9.69 7.06
C TYR A 39 8.06 10.26 8.40
N ILE A 40 9.37 10.52 8.50
CA ILE A 40 10.06 10.85 9.76
C ILE A 40 9.65 12.22 10.31
N SER A 41 9.45 13.23 9.45
CA SER A 41 9.20 14.62 9.84
C SER A 41 7.72 15.04 9.79
N ILE A 42 6.81 14.05 9.80
CA ILE A 42 5.37 14.30 9.78
C ILE A 42 4.91 14.82 11.12
N LYS A 43 4.07 15.86 11.11
CA LYS A 43 3.44 16.37 12.32
C LYS A 43 2.42 15.36 12.87
N ASP A 44 2.41 15.20 14.19
CA ASP A 44 1.52 14.26 14.88
C ASP A 44 0.03 14.48 14.54
N GLU A 45 -0.37 15.74 14.30
CA GLU A 45 -1.74 16.13 13.90
C GLU A 45 -2.20 15.50 12.57
N TYR A 46 -1.28 15.09 11.69
CA TYR A 46 -1.61 14.47 10.40
C TYR A 46 -1.55 12.95 10.42
N VAL A 47 -0.96 12.34 11.45
CA VAL A 47 -0.70 10.90 11.48
C VAL A 47 -2.00 10.10 11.48
N GLN A 48 -2.93 10.42 12.40
CA GLN A 48 -4.20 9.71 12.49
C GLN A 48 -5.11 9.96 11.26
N PRO A 49 -5.37 11.21 10.83
CA PRO A 49 -6.18 11.47 9.64
C PRO A 49 -5.64 10.79 8.38
N LEU A 50 -4.31 10.75 8.23
CA LEU A 50 -3.69 10.08 7.09
C LEU A 50 -3.93 8.56 7.11
N ILE A 51 -3.84 7.91 8.28
CA ILE A 51 -4.16 6.48 8.40
C ILE A 51 -5.62 6.21 8.03
N GLU A 52 -6.55 7.04 8.48
CA GLU A 52 -7.98 6.89 8.18
C GLU A 52 -8.25 6.98 6.67
N VAL A 53 -7.66 7.97 5.98
CA VAL A 53 -7.77 8.11 4.52
C VAL A 53 -7.15 6.91 3.79
N ILE A 54 -5.99 6.43 4.25
CA ILE A 54 -5.35 5.26 3.64
C ILE A 54 -6.26 4.03 3.76
N ILE A 55 -6.78 3.76 4.96
CA ILE A 55 -7.62 2.59 5.24
C ILE A 55 -8.91 2.63 4.42
N LYS A 56 -9.55 3.80 4.31
CA LYS A 56 -10.74 4.01 3.48
C LYS A 56 -10.49 3.62 2.02
N ASN A 57 -9.31 3.97 1.49
CA ASN A 57 -8.94 3.71 0.11
C ASN A 57 -8.43 2.29 -0.15
N LEU A 58 -8.11 1.49 0.88
CA LEU A 58 -7.57 0.14 0.68
C LEU A 58 -8.52 -0.73 -0.17
N LYS A 59 -9.84 -0.64 0.01
CA LYS A 59 -10.81 -1.47 -0.72
C LYS A 59 -10.77 -1.23 -2.24
N SER A 60 -10.39 -0.03 -2.68
CA SER A 60 -10.55 0.45 -4.05
C SER A 60 -9.27 0.42 -4.88
N VAL A 61 -8.16 -0.06 -4.31
CA VAL A 61 -6.85 -0.06 -4.99
C VAL A 61 -6.36 -1.48 -5.29
N SER A 62 -5.43 -1.58 -6.24
CA SER A 62 -4.81 -2.84 -6.64
C SER A 62 -4.06 -3.51 -5.47
N THR A 63 -3.84 -4.83 -5.52
CA THR A 63 -3.09 -5.54 -4.49
C THR A 63 -1.68 -4.98 -4.27
N HIS A 64 -1.01 -4.55 -5.35
CA HIS A 64 0.31 -3.92 -5.25
C HIS A 64 0.24 -2.62 -4.44
N GLU A 65 -0.76 -1.79 -4.73
CA GLU A 65 -0.99 -0.52 -4.06
C GLU A 65 -1.43 -0.71 -2.61
N LYS A 66 -2.26 -1.73 -2.31
CA LYS A 66 -2.58 -2.15 -0.94
C LYS A 66 -1.32 -2.42 -0.13
N ILE A 67 -0.37 -3.19 -0.68
CA ILE A 67 0.90 -3.51 0.01
C ILE A 67 1.70 -2.23 0.28
N ARG A 68 1.79 -1.33 -0.70
CA ARG A 68 2.47 -0.04 -0.57
C ARG A 68 1.87 0.81 0.56
N LEU A 69 0.55 0.97 0.55
CA LEU A 69 -0.20 1.74 1.54
C LEU A 69 -0.12 1.12 2.96
N LEU A 70 -0.17 -0.21 3.08
CA LEU A 70 -0.01 -0.89 4.37
C LEU A 70 1.39 -0.71 4.98
N ARG A 71 2.44 -0.63 4.15
CA ARG A 71 3.79 -0.29 4.63
C ARG A 71 3.83 1.12 5.21
N ILE A 72 3.16 2.07 4.58
CA ILE A 72 3.05 3.45 5.07
C ILE A 72 2.30 3.47 6.41
N VAL A 73 1.16 2.77 6.52
CA VAL A 73 0.40 2.65 7.78
C VAL A 73 1.29 2.07 8.88
N LYS A 74 2.08 1.02 8.60
CA LYS A 74 3.03 0.45 9.59
C LYS A 74 4.05 1.48 10.07
N LEU A 75 4.60 2.32 9.19
CA LEU A 75 5.54 3.37 9.57
C LEU A 75 4.88 4.46 10.43
N LEU A 76 3.63 4.81 10.13
CA LEU A 76 2.85 5.80 10.87
C LEU A 76 2.41 5.31 12.25
N LEU A 77 2.04 4.02 12.38
CA LEU A 77 1.66 3.42 13.66
C LEU A 77 2.78 3.49 14.70
N ASN A 78 4.05 3.35 14.28
CA ASN A 78 5.20 3.49 15.17
C ASN A 78 5.33 4.89 15.81
N LYS A 79 4.64 5.89 15.28
CA LYS A 79 4.68 7.28 15.77
C LYS A 79 3.54 7.63 16.71
N ILE A 80 2.50 6.81 16.80
CA ILE A 80 1.32 7.15 17.60
C ILE A 80 1.51 6.68 19.04
N LYS A 81 1.54 7.62 19.97
CA LYS A 81 1.59 7.33 21.42
C LYS A 81 0.24 6.89 21.99
N ILE A 82 -0.87 7.37 21.42
CA ILE A 82 -2.24 7.05 21.86
C ILE A 82 -3.16 7.03 20.63
N LEU A 83 -3.59 5.85 20.20
CA LEU A 83 -4.66 5.71 19.21
C LEU A 83 -5.99 5.59 19.95
N LYS A 84 -6.83 6.62 19.89
CA LYS A 84 -8.17 6.55 20.47
C LYS A 84 -9.13 5.62 19.71
N ASN A 85 -8.77 5.20 18.48
CA ASN A 85 -9.63 4.42 17.55
C ASN A 85 -8.95 3.16 16.96
N ILE A 86 -8.11 2.44 17.73
CA ILE A 86 -7.47 1.19 17.27
C ILE A 86 -8.47 0.19 16.69
N GLU A 87 -9.64 0.07 17.31
CA GLU A 87 -10.64 -0.95 16.95
C GLU A 87 -11.24 -0.72 15.56
N SER A 88 -11.54 0.55 15.21
CA SER A 88 -12.01 0.93 13.88
C SER A 88 -10.95 0.68 12.79
N ILE A 89 -9.68 0.96 13.11
CA ILE A 89 -8.55 0.66 12.22
C ILE A 89 -8.41 -0.86 12.01
N ASN A 90 -8.49 -1.63 13.10
CA ASN A 90 -8.29 -3.08 13.06
C ASN A 90 -9.38 -3.79 12.25
N ASN A 91 -10.65 -3.42 12.42
CA ASN A 91 -11.77 -4.03 11.70
C ASN A 91 -11.65 -3.82 10.18
N ASN A 92 -11.33 -2.60 9.74
CA ASN A 92 -11.15 -2.31 8.32
C ASN A 92 -9.92 -3.01 7.71
N LEU A 93 -8.86 -3.22 8.50
CA LEU A 93 -7.69 -3.98 8.06
C LEU A 93 -8.00 -5.47 7.94
N LEU A 94 -8.77 -6.05 8.88
CA LEU A 94 -9.21 -7.44 8.85
C LEU A 94 -10.05 -7.77 7.61
N GLU A 95 -10.93 -6.87 7.18
CA GLU A 95 -11.72 -7.03 5.94
C GLU A 95 -10.84 -7.11 4.68
N ASN A 96 -9.62 -6.58 4.72
CA ASN A 96 -8.67 -6.63 3.60
C ASN A 96 -7.70 -7.83 3.68
N VAL A 97 -7.78 -8.65 4.73
CA VAL A 97 -6.99 -9.87 4.85
C VAL A 97 -7.55 -10.91 3.88
N ILE A 98 -6.79 -11.20 2.83
CA ILE A 98 -7.09 -12.33 1.96
C ILE A 98 -6.90 -13.61 2.76
N ASP A 99 -7.97 -14.39 2.89
CA ASP A 99 -7.93 -15.70 3.52
C ASP A 99 -7.02 -16.62 2.69
N TYR A 100 -5.80 -16.82 3.19
CA TYR A 100 -4.79 -17.66 2.56
C TYR A 100 -5.31 -19.09 2.30
N LYS A 101 -6.19 -19.62 3.15
CA LYS A 101 -6.78 -20.96 2.95
C LYS A 101 -7.69 -20.98 1.73
N LYS A 102 -8.54 -19.95 1.57
CA LYS A 102 -9.40 -19.81 0.36
C LYS A 102 -8.56 -19.65 -0.90
N LEU A 103 -7.47 -18.89 -0.84
CA LEU A 103 -6.58 -18.70 -1.98
C LEU A 103 -5.88 -20.00 -2.39
N MET A 104 -5.37 -20.77 -1.43
CA MET A 104 -4.77 -22.08 -1.68
C MET A 104 -5.77 -23.10 -2.21
N PHE A 105 -7.02 -23.07 -1.70
CA PHE A 105 -8.11 -23.89 -2.23
C PHE A 105 -8.42 -23.56 -3.70
N LEU A 106 -8.49 -22.27 -4.05
CA LEU A 106 -8.73 -21.82 -5.43
C LEU A 106 -7.58 -22.26 -6.36
N LYS A 107 -6.33 -22.12 -5.91
CA LYS A 107 -5.15 -22.59 -6.63
C LYS A 107 -5.22 -24.10 -6.90
N GLY A 108 -5.65 -24.88 -5.91
CA GLY A 108 -5.87 -26.33 -6.05
C GLY A 108 -6.91 -26.65 -7.14
N LYS A 109 -8.04 -25.94 -7.16
CA LYS A 109 -9.07 -26.11 -8.20
C LYS A 109 -8.55 -25.78 -9.61
N ILE A 110 -7.81 -24.68 -9.75
CA ILE A 110 -7.21 -24.29 -11.05
C ILE A 110 -6.22 -25.35 -11.52
N LEU A 111 -5.39 -25.88 -10.62
CA LEU A 111 -4.44 -26.94 -10.94
C LEU A 111 -5.15 -28.23 -11.35
N TYR A 112 -6.23 -28.59 -10.66
CA TYR A 112 -7.06 -29.74 -11.03
C TYR A 112 -7.69 -29.58 -12.41
N MET A 113 -8.33 -28.43 -12.69
CA MET A 113 -8.90 -28.12 -14.00
C MET A 113 -7.85 -28.21 -15.11
N LYS A 114 -6.65 -27.65 -14.89
CA LYS A 114 -5.53 -27.76 -15.82
C LYS A 114 -5.16 -29.21 -16.09
N ASN A 115 -5.10 -30.06 -15.06
CA ASN A 115 -4.76 -31.47 -15.22
C ASN A 115 -5.86 -32.28 -15.92
N CYS A 116 -7.15 -31.96 -15.69
CA CYS A 116 -8.25 -32.58 -16.43
C CYS A 116 -8.21 -32.27 -17.92
N LEU A 117 -7.93 -31.01 -18.29
CA LEU A 117 -7.78 -30.60 -19.70
C LEU A 117 -6.59 -31.31 -20.40
N ILE A 118 -5.48 -31.51 -19.68
CA ILE A 118 -4.33 -32.29 -20.19
C ILE A 118 -4.71 -33.76 -20.40
N ASN A 119 -5.60 -34.33 -19.58
CA ASN A 119 -6.03 -35.72 -19.74
C ASN A 119 -7.02 -35.90 -20.90
N GLU A 120 -7.83 -34.89 -21.22
CA GLU A 120 -8.71 -34.92 -22.41
C GLU A 120 -7.92 -34.78 -23.73
N GLU A 121 -6.75 -34.10 -23.74
CA GLU A 121 -5.85 -34.06 -24.90
C GLU A 121 -5.05 -35.36 -25.12
N ASN A 122 -4.96 -36.22 -24.09
CA ASN A 122 -4.18 -37.45 -24.12
C ASN A 122 -5.02 -38.72 -24.33
N GLU A 123 -6.34 -38.61 -24.48
CA GLU A 123 -7.11 -39.73 -25.04
C GLU A 123 -6.74 -39.87 -26.52
N PRO A 124 -6.11 -40.98 -26.95
CA PRO A 124 -5.96 -41.22 -28.38
C PRO A 124 -7.35 -41.27 -28.99
N GLU A 125 -7.55 -40.51 -30.06
CA GLU A 125 -8.79 -40.39 -30.86
C GLU A 125 -9.35 -41.74 -31.38
N ASN A 126 -8.65 -42.84 -31.10
CA ASN A 126 -8.91 -44.21 -31.55
C ASN A 126 -9.55 -45.13 -30.49
N VAL A 127 -10.15 -44.62 -29.41
CA VAL A 127 -10.94 -45.46 -28.47
C VAL A 127 -12.46 -45.33 -28.71
N ARG A 128 -12.87 -44.70 -29.82
CA ARG A 128 -14.25 -44.74 -30.31
C ARG A 128 -14.29 -45.37 -31.70
N ASP A 129 -14.22 -46.69 -31.72
CA ASP A 129 -14.86 -47.59 -32.68
C ASP A 129 -15.41 -48.81 -31.93
#